data_AF-A0A371K3G8-F1
#
_entry.id   AF-A0A371K3G8-F1
#
_cell.length_a   1.000
_cell.length_b   1.000
_cell.length_c   1.000
_cell.angle_alpha   90.00
_cell.angle_beta   90.00
_cell.angle_gamma   90.00
#
_symmetry.space_group_name_H-M   'P 1'
#
loop_
_entity.id
_entity.type
_entity.pdbx_description
1 polymer ?
#
loop_
_entity_poly.entity_id
_entity_poly.type
_entity_poly.pdbx_seq_one_letter_code
_entity_poly.pdbx_strand_id
1 'polypeptide(L)'
;MRIAVAILCLWVAWCVPASAGEACVVPSGPDSYPKRIAALACNENALWFGAFIDADGRLASTTVAEAETARLRDGSTPAWRRVTDYWKGSGLLWQMSGFFGAAECGYSSAADPGQLRTADAACRAFVIDNPWSAVFVSYVMNRAGVPNFRASASHIDYVRDAYRSPDSPYLFADPDTTAPAVGDLLCFVRSSSAVYGYQGLKAFLDRDEGALNMHCDIAASIDGGRLYLIGGNVLQGVTLRELSLNRSGLLWALQRRGSVPADCRPGHEAGCSFSRQDWAVLLKLKPMAVSTPAPQLMPARDCCDVCPLPLPEGLRRCPAQHAPASPVPTPGS
;
A
#
# COMPACT_ATOMS: atom_id res chain seq x y z
N MET A 1 70.43 -16.29 26.77
CA MET A 1 69.35 -15.52 26.11
C MET A 1 68.58 -16.45 25.18
N ARG A 2 67.37 -16.87 25.55
CA ARG A 2 66.47 -17.65 24.70
C ARG A 2 65.34 -16.72 24.28
N ILE A 3 65.26 -16.38 22.99
CA ILE A 3 64.21 -15.53 22.44
C ILE A 3 63.06 -16.46 22.02
N ALA A 4 61.93 -16.35 22.71
CA ALA A 4 60.69 -17.03 22.34
C ALA A 4 59.92 -16.14 21.34
N VAL A 5 59.68 -16.65 20.14
CA VAL A 5 58.84 -16.00 19.13
C VAL A 5 57.41 -16.48 19.33
N ALA A 6 56.53 -15.58 19.78
CA ALA A 6 55.10 -15.82 19.88
C ALA A 6 54.45 -15.63 18.50
N ILE A 7 53.90 -16.70 17.93
CA ILE A 7 53.13 -16.66 16.68
C ILE A 7 51.69 -16.27 17.03
N LEU A 8 51.28 -15.08 16.63
CA LEU A 8 49.92 -14.58 16.78
C LEU A 8 49.07 -15.08 15.61
N CYS A 9 48.21 -16.08 15.84
CA CYS A 9 47.23 -16.53 14.84
C CYS A 9 46.11 -15.50 14.69
N LEU A 10 46.16 -14.68 13.63
CA LEU A 10 45.03 -13.85 13.21
C LEU A 10 43.93 -14.74 12.62
N TRP A 11 42.83 -14.91 13.35
CA TRP A 11 41.58 -15.45 12.82
C TRP A 11 40.92 -14.37 11.95
N VAL A 12 41.04 -14.53 10.63
CA VAL A 12 40.27 -13.72 9.67
C VAL A 12 38.84 -14.23 9.71
N ALA A 13 37.97 -13.59 10.48
CA ALA A 13 36.54 -13.82 10.40
C ALA A 13 36.03 -13.35 9.03
N TRP A 14 35.72 -14.30 8.15
CA TRP A 14 34.93 -13.99 6.96
C TRP A 14 33.52 -13.62 7.41
N CYS A 15 33.28 -12.31 7.56
CA CYS A 15 31.92 -11.78 7.61
C CYS A 15 31.27 -12.07 6.26
N VAL A 16 30.48 -13.14 6.19
CA VAL A 16 29.52 -13.31 5.10
C VAL A 16 28.61 -12.07 5.17
N PRO A 17 28.53 -11.25 4.11
CA PRO A 17 27.61 -10.13 4.12
C PRO A 17 26.21 -10.70 4.36
N ALA A 18 25.55 -10.25 5.43
CA ALA A 18 24.14 -10.55 5.62
C ALA A 18 23.41 -10.04 4.38
N SER A 19 22.80 -10.95 3.62
CA SER A 19 22.00 -10.57 2.46
C SER A 19 20.96 -9.56 2.93
N ALA A 20 21.01 -8.34 2.38
CA ALA A 20 19.94 -7.38 2.60
C ALA A 20 18.69 -8.02 2.00
N GLY A 21 17.71 -8.35 2.84
CA GLY A 21 16.43 -8.86 2.37
C GLY A 21 15.82 -7.93 1.32
N GLU A 22 15.20 -8.53 0.32
CA GLU A 22 14.65 -7.85 -0.84
C GLU A 22 13.16 -7.60 -0.64
N ALA A 23 12.74 -6.35 -0.82
CA ALA A 23 11.33 -5.99 -0.78
C ALA A 23 10.63 -6.45 -2.07
N CYS A 24 9.34 -6.82 -1.95
CA CYS A 24 8.51 -7.16 -3.10
C CYS A 24 8.96 -8.40 -3.90
N VAL A 25 9.67 -9.32 -3.24
CA VAL A 25 9.92 -10.66 -3.77
C VAL A 25 8.59 -11.40 -3.88
N VAL A 26 8.08 -11.54 -5.10
CA VAL A 26 6.85 -12.28 -5.37
C VAL A 26 7.11 -13.78 -5.18
N PRO A 27 6.32 -14.49 -4.36
CA PRO A 27 6.51 -15.93 -4.16
C PRO A 27 6.45 -16.71 -5.48
N SER A 28 7.42 -17.61 -5.68
CA SER A 28 7.44 -18.55 -6.80
C SER A 28 6.38 -19.64 -6.63
N GLY A 29 6.04 -20.34 -7.72
CA GLY A 29 5.05 -21.42 -7.70
C GLY A 29 3.70 -21.06 -8.35
N PRO A 30 2.68 -21.93 -8.16
CA PRO A 30 1.38 -21.81 -8.82
C PRO A 30 0.65 -20.52 -8.43
N ASP A 31 -0.35 -20.17 -9.24
CA ASP A 31 -1.18 -19.00 -8.96
C ASP A 31 -1.93 -19.15 -7.63
N SER A 32 -1.99 -18.05 -6.87
CA SER A 32 -2.60 -17.99 -5.54
C SER A 32 -3.01 -16.56 -5.18
N TYR A 33 -4.02 -16.39 -4.32
CA TYR A 33 -4.43 -15.06 -3.87
C TYR A 33 -3.31 -14.27 -3.17
N PRO A 34 -2.51 -14.85 -2.24
CA PRO A 34 -1.32 -14.19 -1.71
C PRO A 34 -0.42 -13.57 -2.78
N LYS A 35 -0.12 -14.35 -3.84
CA LYS A 35 0.74 -13.92 -4.94
C LYS A 35 0.13 -12.77 -5.74
N ARG A 36 -1.17 -12.84 -6.05
CA ARG A 36 -1.90 -11.78 -6.77
C ARG A 36 -1.97 -10.49 -5.95
N ILE A 37 -2.29 -10.58 -4.66
CA ILE A 37 -2.34 -9.44 -3.73
C ILE A 37 -0.96 -8.77 -3.64
N ALA A 38 0.09 -9.57 -3.40
CA ALA A 38 1.46 -9.08 -3.32
C ALA A 38 1.90 -8.37 -4.61
N ALA A 39 1.70 -9.00 -5.77
CA ALA A 39 2.08 -8.44 -7.06
C ALA A 39 1.37 -7.09 -7.32
N LEU A 40 0.08 -6.99 -7.01
CA LEU A 40 -0.67 -5.74 -7.15
C LEU A 40 -0.14 -4.65 -6.21
N ALA A 41 0.00 -4.93 -4.91
CA ALA A 41 0.50 -3.97 -3.94
C ALA A 41 1.92 -3.48 -4.28
N CYS A 42 2.81 -4.40 -4.66
CA CYS A 42 4.18 -4.11 -5.06
C CYS A 42 4.26 -3.28 -6.33
N ASN A 43 3.44 -3.58 -7.34
CA ASN A 43 3.38 -2.79 -8.57
C ASN A 43 2.93 -1.35 -8.27
N GLU A 44 1.96 -1.17 -7.37
CA GLU A 44 1.55 0.18 -6.96
C GLU A 44 2.68 0.89 -6.19
N ASN A 45 3.32 0.26 -5.20
CA ASN A 45 4.44 0.91 -4.51
C ASN A 45 5.58 1.29 -5.48
N ALA A 46 5.90 0.43 -6.45
CA ALA A 46 6.89 0.73 -7.49
C ALA A 46 6.46 1.92 -8.37
N LEU A 47 5.17 2.00 -8.74
CA LEU A 47 4.62 3.14 -9.48
C LEU A 47 4.75 4.45 -8.68
N TRP A 48 4.60 4.38 -7.35
CA TRP A 48 4.82 5.47 -6.39
C TRP A 48 6.29 5.63 -5.97
N PHE A 49 7.21 5.39 -6.90
CA PHE A 49 8.66 5.54 -6.74
C PHE A 49 9.30 4.69 -5.63
N GLY A 50 8.61 3.69 -5.09
CA GLY A 50 9.13 2.86 -4.00
C GLY A 50 9.32 3.64 -2.70
N ALA A 51 8.41 4.58 -2.38
CA ALA A 51 8.41 5.26 -1.10
C ALA A 51 8.38 4.24 0.05
N PHE A 52 9.20 4.43 1.09
CA PHE A 52 9.27 3.46 2.18
C PHE A 52 9.65 4.07 3.54
N ILE A 53 9.17 3.39 4.58
CA ILE A 53 9.50 3.57 5.99
C ILE A 53 10.41 2.42 6.40
N ASP A 54 11.61 2.73 6.87
CA ASP A 54 12.60 1.73 7.29
C ASP A 54 12.20 1.02 8.59
N ALA A 55 12.99 0.01 8.98
CA ALA A 55 12.76 -0.79 10.18
C ALA A 55 12.81 0.03 11.49
N ASP A 56 13.52 1.16 11.50
CA ASP A 56 13.55 2.10 12.63
C ASP A 56 12.32 3.02 12.65
N GLY A 57 11.52 3.03 11.59
CA GLY A 57 10.31 3.83 11.46
C GLY A 57 10.55 5.21 10.85
N ARG A 58 11.70 5.47 10.23
CA ARG A 58 11.99 6.73 9.54
C ARG A 58 11.48 6.70 8.11
N LEU A 59 10.99 7.84 7.63
CA LEU A 59 10.71 8.01 6.20
C LEU A 59 12.04 8.09 5.46
N ALA A 60 12.39 7.03 4.74
CA ALA A 60 13.66 6.93 4.03
C ALA A 60 13.56 7.45 2.59
N SER A 61 12.38 7.35 1.97
CA SER A 61 12.13 7.88 0.62
C SER A 61 10.67 8.29 0.43
N THR A 62 10.46 9.44 -0.20
CA THR A 62 9.19 9.89 -0.78
C THR A 62 9.49 10.83 -1.96
N THR A 63 8.60 10.92 -2.93
CA THR A 63 8.81 11.72 -4.15
C THR A 63 7.60 12.56 -4.53
N VAL A 64 6.39 12.03 -4.35
CA VAL A 64 5.15 12.65 -4.81
C VAL A 64 4.03 12.36 -3.83
N ALA A 65 3.14 13.33 -3.61
CA ALA A 65 1.97 13.21 -2.75
C ALA A 65 0.65 13.06 -3.53
N GLU A 66 -0.36 12.54 -2.82
CA GLU A 66 -1.63 12.02 -3.32
C GLU A 66 -2.44 12.94 -4.22
N ALA A 67 -2.32 14.26 -4.05
CA ALA A 67 -3.11 15.24 -4.78
C ALA A 67 -2.28 16.07 -5.76
N GLU A 68 -1.02 15.69 -5.99
CA GLU A 68 -0.13 16.42 -6.88
C GLU A 68 -0.42 16.15 -8.36
N THR A 69 -0.15 17.15 -9.19
CA THR A 69 -0.13 17.03 -10.65
C THR A 69 1.17 16.43 -11.18
N ALA A 70 2.18 16.27 -10.31
CA ALA A 70 3.40 15.55 -10.62
C ALA A 70 3.07 14.11 -11.05
N ARG A 71 3.86 13.61 -11.99
CA ARG A 71 3.63 12.30 -12.61
C ARG A 71 4.29 11.21 -11.79
N LEU A 72 3.64 10.06 -11.74
CA LEU A 72 4.17 8.83 -11.16
C LEU A 72 5.33 8.28 -12.01
N ARG A 73 5.92 7.17 -11.58
CA ARG A 73 7.12 6.59 -12.22
C ARG A 73 6.94 6.25 -13.70
N ASP A 74 5.71 6.04 -14.16
CA ASP A 74 5.39 5.81 -15.56
C ASP A 74 5.60 7.03 -16.48
N GLY A 75 5.87 8.21 -15.90
CA GLY A 75 6.07 9.45 -16.64
C GLY A 75 4.80 10.01 -17.29
N SER A 76 3.63 9.40 -17.06
CA SER A 76 2.36 9.79 -17.69
C SER A 76 1.24 10.07 -16.71
N THR A 77 1.12 9.33 -15.62
CA THR A 77 -0.05 9.39 -14.73
C THR A 77 0.16 10.42 -13.63
N PRO A 78 -0.63 11.51 -13.54
CA PRO A 78 -0.59 12.40 -12.37
C PRO A 78 -1.00 11.64 -11.10
N ALA A 79 -0.33 11.90 -9.97
CA ALA A 79 -0.59 11.20 -8.71
C ALA A 79 -2.06 11.27 -8.29
N TRP A 80 -2.67 12.46 -8.37
CA TRP A 80 -4.09 12.64 -8.02
C TRP A 80 -5.03 11.79 -8.87
N ARG A 81 -4.74 11.61 -10.16
CA ARG A 81 -5.55 10.76 -11.04
C ARG A 81 -5.44 9.30 -10.65
N ARG A 82 -4.26 8.85 -10.24
CA ARG A 82 -4.08 7.48 -9.77
C ARG A 82 -4.87 7.21 -8.50
N VAL A 83 -4.93 8.17 -7.57
CA VAL A 83 -5.76 8.03 -6.37
C VAL A 83 -7.25 7.98 -6.75
N THR A 84 -7.70 8.83 -7.66
CA THR A 84 -9.05 8.76 -8.24
C THR A 84 -9.33 7.39 -8.88
N ASP A 85 -8.35 6.78 -9.55
CA ASP A 85 -8.49 5.44 -10.14
C ASP A 85 -8.69 4.35 -9.07
N TYR A 86 -8.12 4.48 -7.87
CA TYR A 86 -8.42 3.56 -6.77
C TYR A 86 -9.87 3.68 -6.30
N TRP A 87 -10.39 4.89 -6.19
CA TRP A 87 -11.81 5.15 -5.88
C TRP A 87 -12.75 4.57 -6.94
N LYS A 88 -12.42 4.74 -8.21
CA LYS A 88 -13.20 4.18 -9.33
C LYS A 88 -13.10 2.66 -9.38
N GLY A 89 -11.87 2.14 -9.34
CA GLY A 89 -11.58 0.71 -9.52
C GLY A 89 -12.00 -0.16 -8.36
N SER A 90 -12.09 0.39 -7.14
CA SER A 90 -12.72 -0.30 -6.00
C SER A 90 -14.25 -0.32 -6.10
N GLY A 91 -14.85 0.54 -6.92
CA GLY A 91 -16.30 0.70 -7.01
C GLY A 91 -16.90 1.44 -5.81
N LEU A 92 -16.10 2.16 -5.01
CA LEU A 92 -16.55 2.82 -3.79
C LEU A 92 -16.87 4.31 -3.97
N LEU A 93 -16.47 4.92 -5.10
CA LEU A 93 -16.67 6.36 -5.34
C LEU A 93 -18.15 6.79 -5.24
N TRP A 94 -19.11 5.96 -5.66
CA TRP A 94 -20.53 6.31 -5.62
C TRP A 94 -21.07 6.45 -4.18
N GLN A 95 -20.47 5.73 -3.23
CA GLN A 95 -20.82 5.82 -1.80
C GLN A 95 -20.43 7.19 -1.23
N MET A 96 -19.56 7.91 -1.93
CA MET A 96 -19.06 9.23 -1.56
C MET A 96 -19.85 10.36 -2.24
N SER A 97 -20.98 10.09 -2.89
CA SER A 97 -21.74 11.09 -3.66
C SER A 97 -22.20 12.32 -2.86
N GLY A 98 -22.31 12.20 -1.53
CA GLY A 98 -22.60 13.32 -0.62
C GLY A 98 -21.40 14.18 -0.24
N PHE A 99 -20.19 13.81 -0.65
CA PHE A 99 -18.96 14.54 -0.35
C PHE A 99 -18.59 15.47 -1.50
N PHE A 100 -18.16 16.69 -1.17
CA PHE A 100 -17.74 17.68 -2.16
C PHE A 100 -16.59 17.14 -3.02
N GLY A 101 -16.67 17.31 -4.34
CA GLY A 101 -15.64 16.87 -5.29
C GLY A 101 -15.74 15.40 -5.71
N ALA A 102 -16.55 14.57 -5.05
CA ALA A 102 -16.63 13.14 -5.34
C ALA A 102 -17.28 12.86 -6.71
N ALA A 103 -18.33 13.59 -7.05
CA ALA A 103 -18.97 13.49 -8.36
C ALA A 103 -18.00 13.90 -9.47
N GLU A 104 -17.19 14.94 -9.20
CA GLU A 104 -16.21 15.48 -10.14
C GLU A 104 -15.11 14.49 -10.47
N CYS A 105 -14.74 13.64 -9.51
CA CYS A 105 -13.84 12.54 -9.76
C CYS A 105 -14.38 11.54 -10.78
N GLY A 106 -15.70 11.42 -10.93
CA GLY A 106 -16.36 10.54 -11.88
C GLY A 106 -16.36 11.04 -13.33
N TYR A 107 -16.11 12.33 -13.58
CA TYR A 107 -16.19 12.88 -14.94
C TYR A 107 -15.10 12.31 -15.87
N SER A 108 -15.49 12.08 -17.12
CA SER A 108 -14.56 11.84 -18.24
C SER A 108 -14.36 13.13 -19.03
N SER A 109 -13.23 13.25 -19.74
CA SER A 109 -12.69 14.46 -20.38
C SER A 109 -13.52 15.06 -21.53
N ALA A 110 -14.82 14.80 -21.60
CA ALA A 110 -15.75 15.36 -22.58
C ALA A 110 -16.35 16.72 -22.18
N ALA A 111 -16.00 17.25 -20.99
CA ALA A 111 -16.47 18.58 -20.56
C ALA A 111 -15.68 19.72 -21.24
N ASP A 112 -16.27 20.91 -21.29
CA ASP A 112 -15.59 22.15 -21.69
C ASP A 112 -14.23 22.28 -20.97
N PRO A 113 -13.11 22.58 -21.65
CA PRO A 113 -11.79 22.77 -21.03
C PRO A 113 -11.78 23.66 -19.78
N GLY A 114 -12.66 24.67 -19.69
CA GLY A 114 -12.81 25.50 -18.50
C GLY A 114 -13.48 24.76 -17.33
N GLN A 115 -14.53 24.01 -17.61
CA GLN A 115 -15.25 23.18 -16.64
C GLN A 115 -14.39 22.00 -16.16
N LEU A 116 -13.55 21.43 -17.03
CA LEU A 116 -12.60 20.37 -16.68
C LEU A 116 -11.59 20.82 -15.62
N ARG A 117 -11.12 22.07 -15.65
CA ARG A 117 -10.17 22.57 -14.64
C ARG A 117 -10.82 22.70 -13.26
N THR A 118 -12.06 23.19 -13.20
CA THR A 118 -12.82 23.30 -11.95
C THR A 118 -13.16 21.91 -11.40
N ALA A 119 -13.57 20.98 -12.26
CA ALA A 119 -13.83 19.59 -11.88
C ALA A 119 -12.56 18.90 -11.36
N ASP A 120 -11.42 19.05 -12.04
CA ASP A 120 -10.14 18.49 -11.59
C ASP A 120 -9.73 19.08 -10.23
N ALA A 121 -9.94 20.39 -10.00
CA ALA A 121 -9.67 21.02 -8.70
C ALA A 121 -10.57 20.48 -7.58
N ALA A 122 -11.88 20.34 -7.84
CA ALA A 122 -12.83 19.79 -6.87
C ALA A 122 -12.52 18.32 -6.56
N CYS A 123 -12.22 17.49 -7.57
CA CYS A 123 -11.80 16.11 -7.34
C CYS A 123 -10.49 16.01 -6.54
N ARG A 124 -9.53 16.90 -6.79
CA ARG A 124 -8.29 16.94 -5.99
C ARG A 124 -8.56 17.32 -4.53
N ALA A 125 -9.48 18.25 -4.26
CA ALA A 125 -9.91 18.55 -2.90
C ALA A 125 -10.55 17.31 -2.23
N PHE A 126 -11.42 16.61 -2.95
CA PHE A 126 -11.99 15.34 -2.49
C PHE A 126 -10.91 14.32 -2.09
N VAL A 127 -9.88 14.14 -2.93
CA VAL A 127 -8.77 13.19 -2.67
C VAL A 127 -7.99 13.55 -1.40
N ILE A 128 -7.82 14.84 -1.10
CA ILE A 128 -7.13 15.32 0.12
C ILE A 128 -8.00 15.10 1.35
N ASP A 129 -9.29 15.44 1.26
CA ASP A 129 -10.18 15.48 2.42
C ASP A 129 -10.69 14.09 2.82
N ASN A 130 -10.60 13.10 1.93
CA ASN A 130 -11.15 11.77 2.13
C ASN A 130 -10.04 10.71 2.11
N PRO A 131 -9.72 10.11 3.28
CA PRO A 131 -8.71 9.08 3.37
C PRO A 131 -9.01 7.90 2.45
N TRP A 132 -8.02 7.47 1.68
CA TRP A 132 -8.18 6.43 0.65
C TRP A 132 -7.42 5.14 0.97
N SER A 133 -6.92 4.97 2.20
CA SER A 133 -6.19 3.76 2.61
C SER A 133 -7.03 2.48 2.53
N ALA A 134 -8.29 2.52 3.00
CA ALA A 134 -9.20 1.37 2.92
C ALA A 134 -9.68 1.11 1.48
N VAL A 135 -9.82 2.19 0.69
CA VAL A 135 -10.13 2.15 -0.73
C VAL A 135 -9.02 1.46 -1.51
N PHE A 136 -7.76 1.76 -1.19
CA PHE A 136 -6.60 1.09 -1.77
C PHE A 136 -6.58 -0.41 -1.45
N VAL A 137 -6.80 -0.79 -0.19
CA VAL A 137 -6.90 -2.21 0.17
C VAL A 137 -8.04 -2.88 -0.61
N SER A 138 -9.21 -2.27 -0.65
CA SER A 138 -10.36 -2.77 -1.42
C SER A 138 -10.08 -2.88 -2.91
N TYR A 139 -9.38 -1.90 -3.50
CA TYR A 139 -8.92 -1.95 -4.89
C TYR A 139 -8.02 -3.16 -5.15
N VAL A 140 -7.02 -3.39 -4.28
CA VAL A 140 -6.10 -4.52 -4.40
C VAL A 140 -6.85 -5.86 -4.26
N MET A 141 -7.71 -6.00 -3.25
CA MET A 141 -8.46 -7.25 -3.02
C MET A 141 -9.44 -7.56 -4.15
N ASN A 142 -10.18 -6.55 -4.62
CA ASN A 142 -11.10 -6.69 -5.76
C ASN A 142 -10.34 -7.10 -7.01
N ARG A 143 -9.20 -6.48 -7.29
CA ARG A 143 -8.40 -6.78 -8.48
C ARG A 143 -7.70 -8.14 -8.37
N ALA A 144 -7.27 -8.55 -7.17
CA ALA A 144 -6.75 -9.90 -6.92
C ALA A 144 -7.85 -10.98 -7.08
N GLY A 145 -9.12 -10.58 -7.03
CA GLY A 145 -10.28 -11.46 -7.15
C GLY A 145 -10.53 -12.27 -5.88
N VAL A 146 -10.18 -11.74 -4.70
CA VAL A 146 -10.38 -12.43 -3.42
C VAL A 146 -11.88 -12.61 -3.17
N PRO A 147 -12.39 -13.85 -3.07
CA PRO A 147 -13.80 -14.09 -2.87
C PRO A 147 -14.25 -13.61 -1.49
N ASN A 148 -15.49 -13.15 -1.40
CA ASN A 148 -16.15 -12.71 -0.16
C ASN A 148 -15.45 -11.57 0.60
N PHE A 149 -14.44 -10.90 0.01
CA PHE A 149 -13.86 -9.72 0.63
C PHE A 149 -14.89 -8.58 0.65
N ARG A 150 -15.22 -8.08 1.84
CA ARG A 150 -16.11 -6.94 2.01
C ARG A 150 -15.37 -5.63 1.69
N ALA A 151 -15.39 -5.21 0.43
CA ALA A 151 -14.87 -3.91 0.02
C ALA A 151 -15.57 -2.76 0.78
N SER A 152 -14.79 -1.83 1.31
CA SER A 152 -15.28 -0.66 2.04
C SER A 152 -14.27 0.49 1.99
N ALA A 153 -14.77 1.72 2.07
CA ALA A 153 -13.96 2.93 2.28
C ALA A 153 -13.50 3.08 3.75
N SER A 154 -13.84 2.13 4.63
CA SER A 154 -13.49 2.13 6.06
C SER A 154 -12.84 0.82 6.50
N HIS A 155 -11.67 0.92 7.16
CA HIS A 155 -10.90 -0.25 7.62
C HIS A 155 -11.66 -1.10 8.65
N ILE A 156 -12.45 -0.47 9.53
CA ILE A 156 -13.18 -1.20 10.57
C ILE A 156 -14.22 -2.16 9.98
N ASP A 157 -14.70 -1.94 8.75
CA ASP A 157 -15.76 -2.78 8.18
C ASP A 157 -15.31 -4.19 7.83
N TYR A 158 -14.14 -4.35 7.19
CA TYR A 158 -13.60 -5.68 6.93
C TYR A 158 -12.89 -6.28 8.15
N VAL A 159 -12.41 -5.47 9.09
CA VAL A 159 -11.98 -5.98 10.41
C VAL A 159 -13.17 -6.59 11.16
N ARG A 160 -14.30 -5.89 11.19
CA ARG A 160 -15.55 -6.37 11.79
C ARG A 160 -16.11 -7.58 11.04
N ASP A 161 -16.02 -7.59 9.72
CA ASP A 161 -16.39 -8.75 8.90
C ASP A 161 -15.55 -9.99 9.25
N ALA A 162 -14.22 -9.87 9.30
CA ALA A 162 -13.31 -10.96 9.68
C ALA A 162 -13.55 -11.45 11.12
N TYR A 163 -14.05 -10.58 12.01
CA TYR A 163 -14.39 -10.94 13.39
C TYR A 163 -15.69 -11.73 13.52
N ARG A 164 -16.70 -11.40 12.71
CA ARG A 164 -18.08 -11.92 12.87
C ARG A 164 -18.47 -12.97 11.85
N SER A 165 -17.96 -12.84 10.63
CA SER A 165 -18.42 -13.61 9.49
C SER A 165 -17.51 -14.81 9.24
N PRO A 166 -18.02 -16.05 9.32
CA PRO A 166 -17.23 -17.23 8.98
C PRO A 166 -16.85 -17.25 7.49
N ASP A 167 -17.64 -16.59 6.63
CA ASP A 167 -17.45 -16.51 5.18
C ASP A 167 -16.40 -15.48 4.75
N SER A 168 -15.98 -14.60 5.67
CA SER A 168 -14.90 -13.64 5.42
C SER A 168 -13.64 -14.37 4.94
N PRO A 169 -12.89 -13.85 3.96
CA PRO A 169 -11.63 -14.47 3.52
C PRO A 169 -10.53 -14.40 4.58
N TYR A 170 -10.73 -13.60 5.63
CA TYR A 170 -9.77 -13.38 6.69
C TYR A 170 -10.20 -14.01 8.03
N LEU A 171 -9.22 -14.42 8.82
CA LEU A 171 -9.37 -14.73 10.24
C LEU A 171 -8.90 -13.52 11.07
N PHE A 172 -9.68 -13.17 12.09
CA PHE A 172 -9.27 -12.18 13.09
C PHE A 172 -8.24 -12.81 14.05
N ALA A 173 -6.97 -12.40 13.97
CA ALA A 173 -5.88 -13.00 14.72
C ALA A 173 -5.04 -11.97 15.50
N ASP A 174 -4.46 -12.41 16.61
CA ASP A 174 -3.58 -11.59 17.45
C ASP A 174 -2.19 -11.48 16.79
N PRO A 175 -1.72 -10.26 16.47
CA PRO A 175 -0.42 -10.05 15.83
C PRO A 175 0.78 -10.44 16.71
N ASP A 176 0.61 -10.55 18.02
CA ASP A 176 1.72 -10.93 18.94
C ASP A 176 1.94 -12.44 18.99
N THR A 177 0.94 -13.24 18.63
CA THR A 177 1.00 -14.72 18.72
C THR A 177 0.86 -15.41 17.37
N THR A 178 0.53 -14.68 16.30
CA THR A 178 0.30 -15.23 14.97
C THR A 178 1.35 -14.72 13.99
N ALA A 179 2.05 -15.64 13.33
CA ALA A 179 3.03 -15.28 12.31
C ALA A 179 2.32 -14.70 11.06
N PRO A 180 2.71 -13.51 10.57
CA PRO A 180 2.21 -12.96 9.32
C PRO A 180 2.66 -13.81 8.13
N ALA A 181 1.87 -13.77 7.06
CA ALA A 181 2.18 -14.34 5.76
C ALA A 181 1.80 -13.34 4.67
N VAL A 182 2.34 -13.57 3.47
CA VAL A 182 2.00 -12.77 2.29
C VAL A 182 0.48 -12.82 2.03
N GLY A 183 -0.13 -11.67 1.76
CA GLY A 183 -1.57 -11.50 1.55
C GLY A 183 -2.37 -11.16 2.81
N ASP A 184 -1.77 -11.24 4.00
CA ASP A 184 -2.37 -10.81 5.26
C ASP A 184 -2.52 -9.28 5.32
N LEU A 185 -3.38 -8.78 6.20
CA LEU A 185 -3.47 -7.35 6.54
C LEU A 185 -3.05 -7.14 7.99
N LEU A 186 -2.08 -6.27 8.24
CA LEU A 186 -1.74 -5.83 9.59
C LEU A 186 -2.39 -4.49 9.88
N CYS A 187 -3.24 -4.43 10.90
CA CYS A 187 -4.08 -3.29 11.18
C CYS A 187 -3.79 -2.65 12.54
N PHE A 188 -3.98 -1.33 12.62
CA PHE A 188 -3.87 -0.54 13.84
C PHE A 188 -5.04 0.42 14.01
N VAL A 189 -5.32 0.78 15.26
CA VAL A 189 -6.34 1.77 15.60
C VAL A 189 -5.74 3.18 15.56
N ARG A 190 -6.47 4.12 14.95
CA ARG A 190 -6.14 5.55 14.84
C ARG A 190 -7.04 6.37 15.77
N SER A 191 -6.92 6.17 17.09
CA SER A 191 -7.68 6.92 18.09
C SER A 191 -6.76 7.78 18.94
N SER A 192 -6.95 9.10 18.99
CA SER A 192 -6.15 9.99 19.85
C SER A 192 -6.47 9.85 21.35
N SER A 193 -7.63 9.30 21.70
CA SER A 193 -8.14 9.27 23.08
C SER A 193 -7.87 7.96 23.83
N ALA A 194 -7.53 6.87 23.13
CA ALA A 194 -7.31 5.57 23.75
C ALA A 194 -6.34 4.70 22.95
N VAL A 195 -5.65 3.80 23.65
CA VAL A 195 -4.87 2.70 23.08
C VAL A 195 -5.64 1.41 23.29
N TYR A 196 -5.88 0.68 22.21
CA TYR A 196 -6.74 -0.50 22.20
C TYR A 196 -5.95 -1.80 22.26
N GLY A 197 -4.93 -1.95 21.41
CA GLY A 197 -4.33 -3.24 21.12
C GLY A 197 -5.37 -4.29 20.68
N TYR A 198 -4.98 -5.56 20.69
CA TYR A 198 -5.85 -6.67 20.27
C TYR A 198 -7.06 -6.86 21.18
N GLN A 199 -6.86 -6.91 22.49
CA GLN A 199 -7.95 -7.14 23.45
C GLN A 199 -8.94 -5.97 23.49
N GLY A 200 -8.46 -4.72 23.42
CA GLY A 200 -9.33 -3.56 23.38
C GLY A 200 -10.15 -3.48 22.10
N LEU A 201 -9.55 -3.80 20.95
CA LEU A 201 -10.29 -3.87 19.68
C LEU A 201 -11.33 -5.00 19.72
N LYS A 202 -10.99 -6.16 20.26
CA LYS A 202 -11.94 -7.26 20.44
C LYS A 202 -13.13 -6.82 21.32
N ALA A 203 -12.86 -6.18 22.45
CA ALA A 203 -13.91 -5.67 23.35
C ALA A 203 -14.79 -4.58 22.70
N PHE A 204 -14.21 -3.74 21.84
CA PHE A 204 -14.96 -2.79 21.01
C PHE A 204 -15.92 -3.51 20.04
N LEU A 205 -15.43 -4.55 19.36
CA LEU A 205 -16.21 -5.33 18.40
C LEU A 205 -17.30 -6.19 19.05
N ASP A 206 -17.03 -6.72 20.25
CA ASP A 206 -17.99 -7.48 21.07
C ASP A 206 -19.22 -6.64 21.45
N ARG A 207 -19.02 -5.35 21.69
CA ARG A 207 -20.09 -4.39 22.01
C ARG A 207 -20.81 -3.83 20.78
N ASP A 208 -20.36 -4.21 19.59
CA ASP A 208 -20.78 -3.64 18.31
C ASP A 208 -20.76 -2.12 18.27
N GLU A 209 -19.69 -1.53 18.80
CA GLU A 209 -19.51 -0.09 18.76
C GLU A 209 -19.30 0.39 17.31
N GLY A 210 -19.77 1.62 17.04
CA GLY A 210 -19.94 2.19 15.70
C GLY A 210 -18.64 2.44 14.92
N ALA A 211 -18.42 3.68 14.49
CA ALA A 211 -17.23 4.00 13.71
C ALA A 211 -15.96 3.91 14.58
N LEU A 212 -14.90 3.34 14.02
CA LEU A 212 -13.56 3.37 14.61
C LEU A 212 -12.54 3.67 13.52
N ASN A 213 -11.78 4.74 13.71
CA ASN A 213 -10.70 5.07 12.79
C ASN A 213 -9.61 4.01 12.91
N MET A 214 -9.30 3.37 11.80
CA MET A 214 -8.29 2.32 11.71
C MET A 214 -7.49 2.47 10.42
N HIS A 215 -6.39 1.72 10.33
CA HIS A 215 -5.60 1.59 9.12
C HIS A 215 -4.99 0.20 9.05
N CYS A 216 -4.88 -0.35 7.85
CA CYS A 216 -4.27 -1.63 7.56
C CYS A 216 -3.28 -1.49 6.41
N ASP A 217 -2.13 -2.15 6.56
CA ASP A 217 -1.15 -2.33 5.49
C ASP A 217 -1.19 -3.80 5.01
N ILE A 218 -0.91 -4.03 3.73
CA ILE A 218 -0.89 -5.35 3.08
C ILE A 218 0.49 -6.00 3.26
N ALA A 219 0.54 -7.23 3.78
CA ALA A 219 1.75 -8.04 3.80
C ALA A 219 2.14 -8.48 2.39
N ALA A 220 3.06 -7.75 1.77
CA ALA A 220 3.42 -7.91 0.36
C ALA A 220 4.55 -8.94 0.16
N SER A 221 5.52 -8.98 1.07
CA SER A 221 6.62 -9.96 1.02
C SER A 221 7.23 -10.18 2.40
N ILE A 222 7.90 -11.32 2.58
CA ILE A 222 8.69 -11.64 3.76
C ILE A 222 10.03 -12.15 3.27
N ASP A 223 11.11 -11.49 3.65
CA ASP A 223 12.46 -11.90 3.26
C ASP A 223 13.50 -11.39 4.27
N GLY A 224 14.58 -12.14 4.46
CA GLY A 224 15.70 -11.73 5.32
C GLY A 224 15.32 -11.41 6.77
N GLY A 225 14.30 -12.05 7.33
CA GLY A 225 13.80 -11.77 8.68
C GLY A 225 13.01 -10.46 8.79
N ARG A 226 12.51 -9.92 7.67
CA ARG A 226 11.65 -8.74 7.63
C ARG A 226 10.32 -9.06 6.98
N LEU A 227 9.29 -8.36 7.45
CA LEU A 227 7.99 -8.25 6.82
C LEU A 227 7.92 -6.90 6.11
N TYR A 228 7.55 -6.92 4.84
CA TYR A 228 7.32 -5.71 4.05
C TYR A 228 5.82 -5.51 3.86
N LEU A 229 5.33 -4.45 4.47
CA LEU A 229 3.93 -4.04 4.45
C LEU A 229 3.74 -2.91 3.44
N ILE A 230 2.63 -2.87 2.69
CA ILE A 230 2.31 -1.78 1.76
C ILE A 230 0.93 -1.21 2.07
N GLY A 231 0.87 0.09 2.33
CA GLY A 231 -0.37 0.81 2.59
C GLY A 231 -0.58 1.94 1.60
N GLY A 232 -1.83 2.11 1.16
CA GLY A 232 -2.28 3.32 0.48
C GLY A 232 -2.55 4.45 1.48
N ASN A 233 -2.42 5.70 1.05
CA ASN A 233 -2.55 6.89 1.90
C ASN A 233 -1.69 6.82 3.17
N VAL A 234 -0.51 6.20 3.06
CA VAL A 234 0.53 6.24 4.08
C VAL A 234 1.52 7.30 3.62
N LEU A 235 1.59 8.41 4.36
CA LEU A 235 2.40 9.58 3.98
C LEU A 235 2.03 10.11 2.58
N GLN A 236 0.72 10.20 2.31
CA GLN A 236 0.15 10.69 1.05
C GLN A 236 0.55 9.89 -0.19
N GLY A 237 0.85 8.60 -0.06
CA GLY A 237 1.17 7.75 -1.20
C GLY A 237 0.91 6.26 -0.94
N VAL A 238 1.38 5.42 -1.87
CA VAL A 238 1.46 3.97 -1.66
C VAL A 238 2.85 3.66 -1.12
N THR A 239 2.96 3.54 0.20
CA THR A 239 4.24 3.50 0.90
C THR A 239 4.46 2.14 1.53
N LEU A 240 5.68 1.63 1.37
CA LEU A 240 6.14 0.41 2.01
C LEU A 240 6.58 0.68 3.46
N ARG A 241 6.42 -0.29 4.33
CA ARG A 241 6.90 -0.27 5.72
C ARG A 241 7.62 -1.56 6.03
N GLU A 242 8.82 -1.44 6.58
CA GLU A 242 9.60 -2.57 7.06
C GLU A 242 9.31 -2.84 8.55
N LEU A 243 9.00 -4.09 8.88
CA LEU A 243 8.92 -4.57 10.25
C LEU A 243 9.84 -5.77 10.45
N SER A 244 10.45 -5.88 11.62
CA SER A 244 11.33 -7.01 11.95
C SER A 244 10.53 -8.23 12.35
N LEU A 245 11.00 -9.42 11.95
CA LEU A 245 10.51 -10.71 12.42
C LEU A 245 11.60 -11.41 13.22
N ASN A 246 11.21 -12.18 14.24
CA ASN A 246 12.12 -13.04 14.98
C ASN A 246 12.37 -14.36 14.23
N ARG A 247 13.23 -15.22 14.79
CA ARG A 247 13.56 -16.54 14.22
C ARG A 247 12.36 -17.49 14.08
N SER A 248 11.26 -17.24 14.79
CA SER A 248 10.01 -17.99 14.70
C SER A 248 9.03 -17.38 13.70
N GLY A 249 9.40 -16.30 13.00
CA GLY A 249 8.55 -15.60 12.04
C GLY A 249 7.51 -14.69 12.67
N LEU A 250 7.55 -14.43 13.98
CA LEU A 250 6.64 -13.49 14.66
C LEU A 250 7.18 -12.06 14.59
N LEU A 251 6.29 -11.08 14.63
CA LEU A 251 6.65 -9.66 14.73
C LEU A 251 7.57 -9.44 15.94
N TRP A 252 8.68 -8.74 15.72
CA TRP A 252 9.72 -8.52 16.71
C TRP A 252 10.00 -7.04 16.91
N ALA A 253 10.18 -6.64 18.18
CA ALA A 253 10.40 -5.25 18.57
C ALA A 253 9.37 -4.29 17.92
N LEU A 254 8.12 -4.76 17.80
CA LEU A 254 7.07 -4.01 17.14
C LEU A 254 6.87 -2.67 17.86
N GLN A 255 7.07 -1.58 17.14
CA GLN A 255 6.99 -0.24 17.71
C GLN A 255 5.52 0.08 18.02
N ARG A 256 5.16 -0.01 19.31
CA ARG A 256 3.79 0.23 19.77
C ARG A 256 3.63 1.65 20.30
N ARG A 257 2.45 2.22 20.07
CA ARG A 257 2.02 3.46 20.70
C ARG A 257 1.58 3.17 22.14
N GLY A 258 2.17 3.88 23.10
CA GLY A 258 1.74 3.86 24.49
C GLY A 258 0.65 4.89 24.79
N SER A 259 0.15 4.89 26.02
CA SER A 259 -0.79 5.91 26.51
C SER A 259 -0.15 7.30 26.60
N VAL A 260 1.16 7.35 26.83
CA VAL A 260 1.96 8.58 26.79
C VAL A 260 2.50 8.78 25.37
N PRO A 261 2.22 9.91 24.71
CA PRO A 261 2.79 10.22 23.40
C PRO A 261 4.31 10.28 23.45
N ALA A 262 4.97 9.80 22.40
CA ALA A 262 6.41 9.93 22.26
C ALA A 262 6.79 11.41 22.03
N ASP A 263 7.88 11.88 22.64
CA ASP A 263 8.44 13.21 22.38
C ASP A 263 9.14 13.21 21.01
N CYS A 264 8.38 13.44 19.94
CA CYS A 264 8.90 13.55 18.58
C CYS A 264 8.91 15.01 18.12
N ARG A 265 10.09 15.62 18.11
CA ARG A 265 10.35 16.99 17.68
C ARG A 265 11.84 17.19 17.37
N PRO A 266 12.25 18.30 16.73
CA PRO A 266 13.67 18.61 16.55
C PRO A 266 14.44 18.58 17.88
N GLY A 267 15.59 17.88 17.90
CA GLY A 267 16.42 17.59 19.07
C GLY A 267 16.01 16.35 19.88
N HIS A 268 14.89 15.71 19.54
CA HIS A 268 14.36 14.49 20.18
C HIS A 268 13.95 13.44 19.13
N GLU A 269 14.75 13.30 18.08
CA GLU A 269 14.44 12.47 16.90
C GLU A 269 14.29 10.99 17.23
N ALA A 270 14.89 10.51 18.33
CA ALA A 270 14.74 9.13 18.80
C ALA A 270 13.29 8.77 19.17
N GLY A 271 12.44 9.77 19.48
CA GLY A 271 11.01 9.57 19.72
C GLY A 271 10.18 9.44 18.45
N CYS A 272 10.73 9.86 17.30
CA CYS A 272 10.02 9.90 16.02
C CYS A 272 10.04 8.54 15.31
N SER A 273 8.85 8.00 15.05
CA SER A 273 8.69 6.80 14.24
C SER A 273 7.30 6.74 13.63
N PHE A 274 7.25 6.61 12.30
CA PHE A 274 6.02 6.37 11.57
C PHE A 274 5.49 4.95 11.75
N SER A 275 6.32 4.02 12.25
CA SER A 275 5.94 2.64 12.55
C SER A 275 5.40 2.45 13.98
N ARG A 276 5.48 3.49 14.81
CA ARG A 276 4.90 3.51 16.16
C ARG A 276 3.38 3.65 16.08
N GLN A 277 2.67 2.53 16.11
CA GLN A 277 1.21 2.49 15.98
C GLN A 277 0.55 1.65 17.07
N ASP A 278 -0.76 1.81 17.24
CA ASP A 278 -1.59 0.96 18.09
C ASP A 278 -1.99 -0.32 17.32
N TRP A 279 -0.98 -1.13 16.99
CA TRP A 279 -1.15 -2.38 16.24
C TRP A 279 -2.13 -3.31 16.97
N ALA A 280 -3.27 -3.58 16.34
CA ALA A 280 -4.40 -4.17 17.03
C ALA A 280 -4.77 -5.55 16.51
N VAL A 281 -4.67 -5.81 15.20
CA VAL A 281 -5.10 -7.11 14.66
C VAL A 281 -4.31 -7.48 13.41
N LEU A 282 -4.00 -8.76 13.26
CA LEU A 282 -3.60 -9.38 12.01
C LEU A 282 -4.82 -10.05 11.39
N LEU A 283 -5.27 -9.57 10.23
CA LEU A 283 -6.24 -10.28 9.42
C LEU A 283 -5.49 -11.33 8.60
N LYS A 284 -5.59 -12.59 9.04
CA LYS A 284 -4.87 -13.73 8.48
C LYS A 284 -5.66 -14.30 7.29
N LEU A 285 -5.10 -14.25 6.08
CA LEU A 285 -5.78 -14.74 4.89
C LEU A 285 -5.97 -16.25 4.99
N LYS A 286 -7.22 -16.70 4.85
CA LYS A 286 -7.55 -18.13 4.87
C LYS A 286 -6.97 -18.82 3.63
N PRO A 287 -6.44 -20.05 3.76
CA PRO A 287 -6.11 -20.87 2.60
C PRO A 287 -7.36 -21.11 1.76
N MET A 288 -7.29 -20.81 0.47
CA MET A 288 -8.41 -21.01 -0.45
C MET A 288 -7.89 -21.28 -1.87
N ALA A 289 -8.62 -22.12 -2.61
CA ALA A 289 -8.33 -22.38 -4.01
C ALA A 289 -8.68 -21.16 -4.86
N VAL A 290 -7.83 -20.87 -5.85
CA VAL A 290 -8.09 -19.81 -6.82
C VAL A 290 -9.27 -20.23 -7.70
N SER A 291 -10.33 -19.43 -7.66
CA SER A 291 -11.57 -19.65 -8.42
C SER A 291 -11.88 -18.51 -9.39
N THR A 292 -11.21 -17.37 -9.24
CA THR A 292 -11.37 -16.20 -10.11
C THR A 292 -10.28 -16.14 -11.18
N PRO A 293 -10.59 -15.60 -12.38
CA PRO A 293 -9.59 -15.37 -13.42
C PRO A 293 -8.42 -14.55 -12.89
N ALA A 294 -7.23 -14.81 -13.43
CA ALA A 294 -6.05 -14.02 -13.08
C ALA A 294 -6.31 -12.54 -13.39
N PRO A 295 -5.95 -11.62 -12.47
CA PRO A 295 -5.97 -10.21 -12.80
C PRO A 295 -5.16 -9.98 -14.06
N GLN A 296 -5.75 -9.26 -15.01
CA GLN A 296 -4.96 -8.55 -15.99
C GLN A 296 -4.18 -7.48 -15.23
N LEU A 297 -2.99 -7.83 -14.75
CA LEU A 297 -2.01 -6.81 -14.37
C LEU A 297 -1.83 -5.99 -15.64
N MET A 298 -2.08 -4.68 -15.56
CA MET A 298 -1.63 -3.84 -16.67
C MET A 298 -0.14 -4.12 -16.77
N PRO A 299 0.38 -4.55 -17.94
CA PRO A 299 1.82 -4.67 -18.07
C PRO A 299 2.39 -3.32 -17.65
N ALA A 300 3.47 -3.33 -16.85
CA ALA A 300 4.32 -2.16 -16.77
C ALA A 300 4.50 -1.72 -18.22
N ARG A 301 3.96 -0.56 -18.59
CA ARG A 301 3.92 -0.24 -20.01
C ARG A 301 5.38 -0.15 -20.42
N ASP A 302 5.82 -1.03 -21.32
CA ASP A 302 7.12 -0.93 -22.00
C ASP A 302 7.18 0.33 -22.87
N CYS A 303 6.16 1.19 -22.79
CA CYS A 303 6.00 2.37 -23.60
C CYS A 303 5.42 3.55 -22.79
N CYS A 304 5.90 4.76 -23.06
CA CYS A 304 5.38 6.02 -22.55
C CYS A 304 4.80 6.87 -23.69
N ASP A 305 3.64 7.51 -23.44
CA ASP A 305 3.03 8.47 -24.38
C ASP A 305 3.77 9.82 -24.36
N VAL A 306 4.29 10.21 -23.19
CA VAL A 306 5.19 11.36 -22.97
C VAL A 306 6.35 10.86 -22.14
N CYS A 307 7.50 10.64 -22.78
CA CYS A 307 8.63 9.99 -22.14
C CYS A 307 9.56 10.99 -21.43
N PRO A 308 10.02 10.67 -20.21
CA PRO A 308 11.08 11.44 -19.56
C PRO A 308 12.36 11.34 -20.40
N LEU A 309 13.14 12.43 -20.41
CA LEU A 309 14.43 12.50 -21.10
C LEU A 309 15.55 12.67 -20.06
N PRO A 310 16.60 11.81 -20.07
CA PRO A 310 16.80 10.69 -20.97
C PRO A 310 15.87 9.50 -20.68
N LEU A 311 15.58 8.72 -21.72
CA LEU A 311 14.68 7.57 -21.65
C LEU A 311 15.36 6.42 -20.88
N PRO A 312 14.77 5.88 -19.81
CA PRO A 312 15.31 4.72 -19.08
C PRO A 312 15.43 3.48 -19.97
N GLU A 313 16.44 2.65 -19.71
CA GLU A 313 16.69 1.42 -20.46
C GLU A 313 15.47 0.48 -20.39
N GLY A 314 14.99 0.04 -21.57
CA GLY A 314 13.80 -0.81 -21.70
C GLY A 314 12.48 -0.06 -21.95
N LEU A 315 12.40 1.25 -21.66
CA LEU A 315 11.21 2.06 -21.90
C LEU A 315 11.20 2.57 -23.36
N ARG A 316 10.09 2.41 -24.07
CA ARG A 316 9.91 2.86 -25.48
C ARG A 316 8.84 3.95 -25.57
N ARG A 317 8.61 4.53 -26.75
CA ARG A 317 7.41 5.37 -26.98
C ARG A 317 6.24 4.49 -27.38
N CYS A 318 5.04 4.80 -26.91
CA CYS A 318 3.87 4.02 -27.32
C CYS A 318 3.60 4.21 -28.82
N PRO A 319 3.21 3.14 -29.55
CA PRO A 319 2.79 3.28 -30.93
C PRO A 319 1.59 4.23 -31.01
N ALA A 320 1.61 5.17 -31.96
CA ALA A 320 0.54 6.13 -32.14
C ALA A 320 -0.80 5.41 -32.38
N GLN A 321 -1.74 5.55 -31.46
CA GLN A 321 -3.07 5.00 -31.64
C GLN A 321 -3.82 5.88 -32.63
N HIS A 322 -4.12 5.31 -33.81
CA HIS A 322 -4.98 5.83 -34.88
C HIS A 322 -4.87 7.34 -35.16
N ALA A 323 -4.15 7.67 -36.24
CA ALA A 323 -4.29 8.97 -36.87
C ALA A 323 -5.78 9.27 -37.11
N PRO A 324 -6.28 10.48 -36.78
CA PRO A 324 -7.64 10.85 -37.13
C PRO A 324 -7.83 10.67 -38.64
N ALA A 325 -8.90 9.99 -39.02
CA ALA A 325 -9.26 9.79 -40.42
C ALA A 325 -9.24 11.14 -41.12
N SER A 326 -8.54 11.20 -42.26
CA SER A 326 -8.45 12.41 -43.08
C SER A 326 -9.86 12.94 -43.35
N PRO A 327 -10.09 14.26 -43.25
CA PRO A 327 -11.39 14.83 -43.58
C PRO A 327 -11.75 14.48 -45.03
N VAL A 328 -12.92 13.89 -45.22
CA VAL A 328 -13.50 13.63 -46.54
C VAL A 328 -13.67 14.99 -47.22
N PRO A 329 -13.14 15.18 -48.45
CA PRO A 329 -13.35 16.43 -49.16
C PRO A 329 -14.84 16.58 -49.47
N THR A 330 -15.41 17.69 -49.02
CA THR A 330 -16.73 18.14 -49.47
C THR A 330 -16.68 18.35 -50.99
N PRO A 331 -17.59 17.75 -51.78
CA PRO A 331 -17.69 18.08 -53.19
C PRO A 331 -18.18 19.52 -53.31
N GLY A 332 -17.38 20.38 -53.93
CA GLY A 332 -17.79 21.73 -54.28
C GLY A 332 -18.62 21.73 -55.55
N SER A 333 -19.85 22.23 -55.43
CA SER A 333 -20.55 23.15 -56.36
C SER A 333 -21.99 23.34 -55.89
#